data_AF-A0A0K2JHR6-F1
#
_entry.id   AF-A0A0K2JHR6-F1
#
_cell.length_a   1.000
_cell.length_b   1.000
_cell.length_c   1.000
_cell.angle_alpha   90.00
_cell.angle_beta   90.00
_cell.angle_gamma   90.00
#
_symmetry.space_group_name_H-M   'P 1'
#
loop_
_entity.id
_entity.type
_entity.pdbx_description
1 polymer ?
#
loop_
_entity_poly.entity_id
_entity_poly.type
_entity_poly.pdbx_seq_one_letter_code
_entity_poly.pdbx_strand_id
1 'polypeptide(L)'
;MLQNEVPTHDWLVLDDTPSIQQPLIDVSVSLTPENKLVMQKLIDFVRYSHTPPPKKNNANKIKPAVGLASPQIWHNLKMYYIRIEETDDETGDKKNNWTCND
;
A
#
# COMPACT_ATOMS: atom_id res chain seq x y z
N MET A 1 4.30 -9.63 -5.88
CA MET A 1 2.97 -9.01 -5.81
C MET A 1 1.94 -10.12 -5.68
N LEU A 2 0.82 -9.85 -5.05
CA LEU A 2 -0.32 -10.75 -4.90
C LEU A 2 -1.25 -10.68 -6.13
N GLN A 3 -1.15 -9.60 -6.92
CA GLN A 3 -1.87 -9.37 -8.16
C GLN A 3 -0.91 -9.22 -9.36
N ASN A 4 -1.46 -9.31 -10.57
CA ASN A 4 -0.71 -9.10 -11.82
C ASN A 4 -0.59 -7.61 -12.22
N GLU A 5 -1.44 -6.75 -11.66
CA GLU A 5 -1.47 -5.32 -11.95
C GLU A 5 -0.36 -4.59 -11.17
N VAL A 6 0.40 -3.73 -11.84
CA VAL A 6 1.46 -2.92 -11.21
C VAL A 6 0.84 -1.67 -10.61
N PRO A 7 1.05 -1.37 -9.31
CA PRO A 7 0.55 -0.13 -8.72
C PRO A 7 1.06 1.10 -9.46
N THR A 8 0.20 2.07 -9.70
CA THR A 8 0.55 3.39 -10.26
C THR A 8 -0.08 4.52 -9.44
N HIS A 9 0.32 5.76 -9.71
CA HIS A 9 -0.32 6.93 -9.11
C HIS A 9 -1.82 7.01 -9.42
N ASP A 10 -2.25 6.51 -10.58
CA ASP A 10 -3.65 6.57 -11.03
C ASP A 10 -4.59 5.68 -10.20
N TRP A 11 -4.05 4.77 -9.40
CA TRP A 11 -4.84 4.04 -8.41
C TRP A 11 -5.34 4.95 -7.30
N LEU A 12 -4.66 6.07 -7.03
CA LEU A 12 -4.98 6.95 -5.93
C LEU A 12 -6.12 7.91 -6.30
N VAL A 13 -7.10 7.99 -5.40
CA VAL A 13 -8.11 9.04 -5.39
C VAL A 13 -7.49 10.31 -4.83
N LEU A 14 -7.67 11.45 -5.51
CA LEU A 14 -7.24 12.75 -5.03
C LEU A 14 -8.17 13.28 -3.94
N ASP A 15 -7.61 14.07 -3.02
CA ASP A 15 -8.31 14.56 -1.81
C ASP A 15 -9.56 15.41 -2.10
N ASP A 16 -9.67 15.96 -3.30
CA ASP A 16 -10.83 16.73 -3.77
C ASP A 16 -12.06 15.85 -4.08
N THR A 17 -11.91 14.53 -4.06
CA THR A 17 -12.98 13.60 -4.40
C THR A 17 -13.90 13.37 -3.19
N PRO A 18 -15.21 13.67 -3.29
CA PRO A 18 -16.15 13.53 -2.18
C PRO A 18 -16.27 12.10 -1.61
N SER A 19 -15.88 11.08 -2.38
CA SER A 19 -15.93 9.67 -1.97
C SER A 19 -15.07 9.38 -0.73
N ILE A 20 -14.02 10.16 -0.48
CA ILE A 20 -13.13 9.98 0.69
C ILE A 20 -13.82 10.45 1.99
N GLN A 21 -14.84 11.32 1.89
CA GLN A 21 -15.57 11.88 3.04
C GLN A 21 -16.85 11.09 3.39
N GLN A 22 -17.16 10.04 2.62
CA GLN A 22 -18.37 9.24 2.85
C GLN A 22 -18.18 8.25 4.01
N PRO A 23 -19.26 7.90 4.74
CA PRO A 23 -19.24 6.79 5.68
C PRO A 23 -18.82 5.50 4.99
N LEU A 24 -17.89 4.79 5.63
CA LEU A 24 -17.32 3.55 5.11
C LEU A 24 -18.24 2.35 5.35
N ILE A 25 -18.32 1.44 4.37
CA ILE A 25 -19.11 0.21 4.46
C ILE A 25 -18.36 -0.83 5.30
N ASP A 26 -19.05 -1.42 6.28
CA ASP A 26 -18.54 -2.53 7.08
C ASP A 26 -18.28 -3.77 6.21
N VAL A 27 -17.25 -4.53 6.57
CA VAL A 27 -16.89 -5.76 5.87
C VAL A 27 -17.19 -6.97 6.74
N SER A 28 -17.73 -8.03 6.14
CA SER A 28 -17.98 -9.30 6.82
C SER A 28 -16.68 -10.00 7.25
N VAL A 29 -16.76 -10.72 8.37
CA VAL A 29 -15.74 -11.70 8.76
C VAL A 29 -15.84 -12.89 7.80
N SER A 30 -14.69 -13.35 7.29
CA SER A 30 -14.56 -14.06 6.00
C SER A 30 -14.79 -13.13 4.82
N LEU A 31 -13.69 -12.63 4.26
CA LEU A 31 -13.73 -11.73 3.11
C LEU A 31 -14.30 -12.42 1.88
N THR A 32 -15.20 -11.74 1.19
CA THR A 32 -15.61 -12.11 -0.18
C THR A 32 -14.39 -12.09 -1.11
N PRO A 33 -14.44 -12.80 -2.26
CA PRO A 33 -13.36 -12.75 -3.25
C PRO A 33 -13.00 -11.32 -3.69
N GLU A 34 -14.01 -10.46 -3.85
CA GLU A 34 -13.84 -9.04 -4.19
C GLU A 34 -13.12 -8.27 -3.08
N ASN A 35 -13.53 -8.45 -1.83
CA ASN A 35 -12.90 -7.78 -0.68
C ASN A 35 -11.47 -8.27 -0.44
N LYS A 36 -11.17 -9.54 -0.76
CA LYS A 36 -9.79 -10.06 -0.78
C LYS A 36 -8.96 -9.35 -1.84
N LEU A 37 -9.52 -9.09 -3.02
CA LEU A 37 -8.86 -8.36 -4.10
C LEU A 37 -8.46 -6.96 -3.64
N VAL A 38 -9.37 -6.23 -2.98
CA VAL A 38 -9.09 -4.90 -2.43
C VAL A 38 -7.94 -4.94 -1.43
N MET A 39 -7.96 -5.89 -0.49
CA MET A 39 -6.87 -6.05 0.48
C MET A 39 -5.53 -6.37 -0.20
N GLN A 40 -5.53 -7.21 -1.23
CA GLN A 40 -4.32 -7.51 -2.01
C GLN A 40 -3.77 -6.27 -2.72
N LYS A 41 -4.64 -5.43 -3.30
CA LYS A 41 -4.24 -4.15 -3.92
C LYS A 41 -3.59 -3.20 -2.90
N LEU A 42 -4.18 -3.07 -1.71
CA LEU A 42 -3.59 -2.25 -0.63
C LEU A 42 -2.19 -2.76 -0.24
N ILE A 43 -2.03 -4.08 -0.07
CA ILE A 43 -0.75 -4.70 0.26
C ILE A 43 0.29 -4.47 -0.85
N ASP A 44 -0.08 -4.73 -2.11
CA ASP A 44 0.82 -4.59 -3.24
C ASP A 44 1.25 -3.14 -3.44
N PHE A 45 0.34 -2.17 -3.31
CA PHE A 45 0.66 -0.75 -3.40
C PHE A 45 1.70 -0.35 -2.35
N VAL A 46 1.45 -0.64 -1.07
CA VAL A 46 2.35 -0.27 0.01
C VAL A 46 3.70 -0.95 -0.14
N ARG A 47 3.75 -2.25 -0.49
CA ARG A 47 5.02 -2.95 -0.73
C ARG A 47 5.77 -2.39 -1.93
N TYR A 48 5.08 -2.12 -3.03
CA TYR A 48 5.67 -1.59 -4.25
C TYR A 48 6.23 -0.17 -4.04
N SER A 49 5.53 0.68 -3.27
CA SER A 49 5.95 2.06 -2.98
C SER A 49 7.33 2.16 -2.29
N HIS A 50 7.77 1.09 -1.62
CA HIS A 50 9.08 1.02 -0.97
C HIS A 50 10.17 0.40 -1.86
N THR A 51 9.82 -0.11 -3.04
CA THR A 51 10.80 -0.68 -3.97
C THR A 51 11.51 0.45 -4.74
N PRO A 52 12.83 0.34 -4.95
CA PRO A 52 13.54 1.34 -5.74
C PRO A 52 13.00 1.33 -7.18
N PRO A 53 12.65 2.51 -7.75
CA PRO A 53 12.15 2.56 -9.11
C PRO A 53 13.25 2.10 -10.09
N PRO A 54 12.89 1.43 -11.20
CA PRO A 54 13.84 1.12 -12.24
C PRO A 54 14.45 2.43 -12.79
N LYS A 55 15.78 2.46 -12.95
CA LYS A 55 16.59 3.66 -13.31
C LYS A 55 16.09 4.47 -14.52
N LYS A 56 15.18 3.92 -15.33
CA LYS A 56 14.72 4.49 -16.61
C LYS A 56 13.24 4.90 -16.63
N ASN A 57 12.45 4.65 -15.59
CA ASN A 57 11.01 4.94 -15.63
C ASN A 57 10.53 5.74 -14.41
N ASN A 58 10.71 7.05 -14.47
CA ASN A 58 10.28 7.98 -13.41
C ASN A 58 8.78 8.31 -13.46
N ALA A 59 8.10 8.01 -14.59
CA ALA A 59 6.69 8.39 -14.78
C ALA A 59 5.73 7.64 -13.83
N ASN A 60 6.07 6.42 -13.45
CA ASN A 60 5.26 5.59 -12.54
C ASN A 60 5.78 5.61 -11.10
N LYS A 61 6.58 6.61 -10.73
CA LYS A 61 7.17 6.68 -9.38
C LYS A 61 6.10 7.04 -8.36
N ILE A 62 5.62 6.04 -7.64
CA ILE A 62 4.75 6.23 -6.47
C ILE A 62 5.60 6.71 -5.27
N LYS A 63 5.03 7.57 -4.44
CA LYS A 63 5.66 8.01 -3.18
C LYS A 63 5.62 6.86 -2.16
N PRO A 64 6.72 6.58 -1.44
CA PRO A 64 6.70 5.60 -0.35
C PRO A 64 5.58 5.89 0.64
N ALA A 65 4.81 4.86 0.99
CA ALA A 65 3.65 4.98 1.87
C ALA A 65 3.73 3.95 3.01
N VAL A 66 3.60 4.39 4.26
CA VAL A 66 3.56 3.52 5.45
C VAL A 66 2.22 2.79 5.56
N GLY A 67 1.15 3.38 5.02
CA GLY A 67 -0.17 2.75 5.00
C GLY A 67 -1.07 3.36 3.94
N LEU A 68 -2.16 2.65 3.65
CA LEU A 68 -3.16 3.04 2.67
C LEU A 68 -4.53 2.51 3.08
N ALA A 69 -5.57 3.34 2.92
CA ALA A 69 -6.95 2.99 3.18
C ALA A 69 -7.70 2.69 1.87
N SER A 70 -8.68 1.80 1.93
CA SER A 70 -9.51 1.39 0.80
C SER A 70 -10.14 2.57 0.01
N PRO A 71 -10.65 3.65 0.64
CA PRO A 71 -11.23 4.77 -0.10
C PRO A 71 -10.24 5.49 -1.01
N GLN A 72 -8.94 5.48 -0.63
CA GLN A 72 -7.87 6.08 -1.42
C GLN A 72 -7.59 5.30 -2.70
N ILE A 73 -8.17 4.10 -2.88
CA ILE A 73 -8.10 3.30 -4.11
C ILE A 73 -9.50 3.00 -4.68
N TRP A 74 -10.43 3.95 -4.57
CA TRP A 74 -11.80 3.89 -5.12
C TRP A 74 -12.76 2.88 -4.48
N HIS A 75 -12.41 2.29 -3.33
CA HIS A 75 -13.24 1.32 -2.65
C HIS A 75 -13.75 1.86 -1.30
N ASN A 76 -15.05 2.12 -1.16
CA ASN A 76 -15.64 2.68 0.08
C ASN A 76 -15.85 1.60 1.18
N LEU A 77 -14.78 0.94 1.62
CA LEU A 77 -14.83 -0.16 2.61
C LEU A 77 -14.02 0.20 3.87
N LYS A 78 -14.43 -0.32 5.03
CA LYS A 78 -13.64 -0.27 6.28
C LYS A 78 -12.45 -1.23 6.23
N MET A 79 -11.48 -0.90 5.39
CA MET A 79 -10.23 -1.62 5.25
C MET A 79 -9.07 -0.65 5.11
N TYR A 80 -7.96 -1.02 5.73
CA TYR A 80 -6.68 -0.37 5.53
C TYR A 80 -5.56 -1.40 5.67
N TYR A 81 -4.41 -1.06 5.12
CA TYR A 81 -3.18 -1.81 5.31
C TYR A 81 -2.10 -0.84 5.80
N ILE A 82 -1.35 -1.27 6.82
CA ILE A 82 -0.22 -0.54 7.37
C ILE A 82 0.98 -1.50 7.38
N ARG A 83 2.13 -0.98 6.96
CA ARG A 83 3.42 -1.65 7.06
C ARG A 83 4.41 -0.72 7.71
N ILE A 84 4.78 -1.04 8.93
CA ILE A 84 5.84 -0.35 9.67
C ILE A 84 7.08 -1.23 9.58
N GLU A 85 8.16 -0.70 9.02
CA GLU A 85 9.46 -1.38 9.03
C GLU A 85 10.22 -0.95 10.30
N GLU A 86 10.90 -1.88 10.95
CA GLU A 86 11.78 -1.55 12.07
C GLU A 86 12.96 -0.72 11.57
N THR A 87 13.19 0.39 12.26
CA THR A 87 14.34 1.25 12.04
C THR A 87 15.24 1.18 13.27
N ASP A 88 16.51 1.44 13.06
CA ASP A 88 17.48 1.62 14.12
C ASP A 88 17.19 2.93 14.86
N ASP A 89 17.08 2.88 16.19
CA ASP A 89 16.62 4.00 17.02
C ASP A 89 17.61 5.18 17.02
N GLU A 90 18.88 4.94 16.70
CA GLU A 90 19.94 5.95 16.72
C GLU A 90 20.15 6.60 15.36
N THR A 91 20.03 5.83 14.28
CA THR A 91 20.33 6.28 12.90
C THR A 91 19.09 6.50 12.05
N GLY A 92 17.95 5.90 12.40
CA GLY A 92 16.74 5.87 11.58
C GLY A 92 16.86 4.99 10.33
N ASP A 93 17.98 4.28 10.17
CA ASP A 93 18.20 3.37 9.06
C ASP A 93 17.38 2.08 9.25
N LYS A 94 16.98 1.44 8.15
CA LYS A 94 16.27 0.16 8.21
C LYS A 94 17.20 -0.89 8.84
N LYS A 95 16.72 -1.66 9.82
CA LYS A 95 17.48 -2.80 10.36
C LYS A 95 17.64 -3.86 9.26
N ASN A 96 18.81 -3.89 8.64
CA ASN A 96 19.17 -4.93 7.70
C ASN A 96 19.58 -6.17 8.53
N ASN A 97 18.69 -7.15 8.66
CA ASN A 97 19.05 -8.47 9.17
C ASN A 97 19.91 -9.19 8.12
N TRP A 98 21.17 -8.80 8.00
CA TRP A 98 22.19 -9.56 7.29
C TRP A 98 22.89 -10.44 8.31
N THR A 99 22.43 -11.68 8.46
CA THR A 99 23.24 -12.71 9.13
C THR A 99 24.33 -13.12 8.15
N CYS A 100 25.56 -12.66 8.39
CA CYS A 100 26.74 -13.36 7.86
C CYS A 100 26.78 -14.71 8.56
N ASN A 101 26.55 -15.79 7.81
CA ASN A 101 27.04 -17.09 8.24
C ASN A 101 28.53 -17.12 7.89
N ASP A 102 29.35 -17.21 8.93
CA ASP A 102 30.78 -17.50 8.86
C ASP A 102 31.05 -18.87 8.21
#